data_AF-A0A932Y8R6-F1
#
_entry.id   AF-A0A932Y8R6-F1
#
_cell.length_a   1.000
_cell.length_b   1.000
_cell.length_c   1.000
_cell.angle_alpha   90.00
_cell.angle_beta   90.00
_cell.angle_gamma   90.00
#
_symmetry.space_group_name_H-M   'P 1'
#
loop_
_entity.id
_entity.type
_entity.pdbx_description
1 polymer ?
#
loop_
_entity_poly.entity_id
_entity_poly.type
_entity_poly.pdbx_seq_one_letter_code
_entity_poly.pdbx_strand_id
1 'polypeptide(L)'
;TAWKMHRENLLDGLVVMYHDQAMIPLKVLDSRKIVNWTMGLPFIRTSPGHGTAFDIAGKGKADPQPMIEAILLAAKLVKSASAKVPGSFLR
;
A
#
# COMPACT_ATOMS: atom_id res chain seq x y z
N THR A 1 2.31 -17.71 14.26
CA THR A 1 1.34 -17.37 13.19
C THR A 1 2.01 -16.42 12.21
N ALA A 2 1.54 -16.33 10.96
CA ALA A 2 2.15 -15.48 9.94
C ALA A 2 2.24 -13.99 10.36
N TRP A 3 1.19 -13.45 11.01
CA TRP A 3 1.19 -12.10 11.58
C TRP A 3 2.22 -11.88 12.69
N LYS A 4 2.48 -12.90 13.54
CA LYS A 4 3.53 -12.83 14.55
C LYS A 4 4.91 -12.70 13.89
N MET A 5 5.18 -13.52 12.87
CA MET A 5 6.44 -13.49 12.13
C MET A 5 6.65 -12.16 11.39
N HIS A 6 5.60 -11.61 10.79
CA HIS A 6 5.63 -10.28 10.17
C HIS A 6 5.97 -9.18 11.18
N ARG A 7 5.33 -9.19 12.35
CA ARG A 7 5.63 -8.23 13.44
C ARG A 7 7.07 -8.36 13.97
N GLU A 8 7.63 -9.57 13.92
CA GLU A 8 9.00 -9.87 14.32
C GLU A 8 10.03 -9.64 13.20
N ASN A 9 9.61 -9.04 12.07
CA ASN A 9 10.45 -8.77 10.89
C ASN A 9 11.16 -10.00 10.32
N LEU A 10 10.54 -11.18 10.44
CA LEU A 10 11.08 -12.44 9.91
C LEU A 10 10.70 -12.71 8.45
N LEU A 11 9.87 -11.85 7.85
CA LEU A 11 9.29 -11.99 6.51
C LEU A 11 9.25 -10.63 5.81
N ASP A 12 9.50 -10.60 4.51
CA ASP A 12 9.36 -9.38 3.69
C ASP A 12 7.89 -9.03 3.40
N GLY A 13 6.98 -10.01 3.44
CA GLY A 13 5.56 -9.82 3.14
C GLY A 13 4.70 -11.03 3.47
N LEU A 14 3.39 -10.83 3.42
CA LEU A 14 2.37 -11.86 3.65
C LEU A 14 1.46 -11.97 2.42
N VAL A 15 1.16 -13.21 2.01
CA VAL A 15 0.11 -13.50 1.03
C VAL A 15 -1.10 -14.03 1.80
N VAL A 16 -2.26 -13.44 1.54
CA VAL A 16 -3.53 -13.85 2.13
C VAL A 16 -4.48 -14.37 1.07
N MET A 17 -5.40 -15.25 1.46
CA MET A 17 -6.35 -15.86 0.54
C MET A 17 -7.54 -14.94 0.26
N TYR A 18 -7.92 -14.12 1.23
CA TYR A 18 -9.03 -13.17 1.11
C TYR A 18 -8.79 -11.89 1.90
N HIS A 19 -9.50 -10.84 1.50
CA HIS A 19 -9.32 -9.44 1.91
C HIS A 19 -9.22 -9.26 3.42
N ASP A 20 -10.17 -9.80 4.19
CA ASP A 20 -10.27 -9.53 5.63
C ASP A 20 -9.19 -10.21 6.47
N GLN A 21 -8.47 -11.20 5.93
CA GLN A 21 -7.29 -11.76 6.61
C GLN A 21 -6.15 -10.76 6.76
N ALA A 22 -6.09 -9.75 5.88
CA ALA A 22 -5.12 -8.67 5.94
C ALA A 22 -5.72 -7.34 6.37
N MET A 23 -6.89 -6.99 5.85
CA MET A 23 -7.41 -5.64 6.02
C MET A 23 -7.88 -5.35 7.45
N ILE A 24 -8.39 -6.36 8.16
CA ILE A 24 -8.71 -6.22 9.59
C ILE A 24 -7.43 -5.94 10.40
N PRO A 25 -6.40 -6.83 10.41
CA PRO A 25 -5.21 -6.59 11.23
C PRO A 25 -4.43 -5.34 10.81
N LEU A 26 -4.32 -5.02 9.51
CA LEU A 26 -3.64 -3.79 9.06
C LEU A 26 -4.31 -2.51 9.59
N LYS A 27 -5.65 -2.46 9.55
CA LYS A 27 -6.41 -1.29 10.05
C LYS A 27 -6.36 -1.16 11.57
N VAL A 28 -6.22 -2.28 12.29
CA VAL A 28 -6.02 -2.28 13.75
C VAL A 28 -4.63 -1.74 14.13
N LEU A 29 -3.61 -1.98 13.30
CA LEU A 29 -2.24 -1.54 13.57
C LEU A 29 -2.06 -0.04 13.35
N ASP A 30 -2.27 0.46 12.13
CA ASP A 30 -2.22 1.90 11.83
C ASP A 30 -2.87 2.19 10.47
N SER A 31 -4.11 2.68 10.49
CA SER A 31 -4.84 3.02 9.26
C SER A 31 -4.22 4.18 8.48
N ARG A 32 -3.38 5.01 9.11
CA ARG A 32 -2.80 6.21 8.48
C ARG A 32 -1.67 5.90 7.50
N LYS A 33 -1.06 4.72 7.61
CA LYS A 33 0.10 4.29 6.81
C LYS A 33 -0.24 3.22 5.78
N ILE A 34 -1.50 2.83 5.66
CA ILE A 34 -1.91 1.80 4.71
C ILE A 34 -1.90 2.39 3.29
N VAL A 35 -1.08 1.79 2.43
CA VAL A 35 -1.00 2.09 1.00
C VAL A 35 -1.34 0.86 0.20
N ASN A 36 -2.24 1.01 -0.77
CA ASN A 36 -2.50 -0.03 -1.76
C ASN A 36 -1.52 0.15 -2.92
N TRP A 37 -0.74 -0.89 -3.24
CA TRP A 37 0.08 -0.94 -4.44
C TRP A 37 -0.46 -2.01 -5.38
N THR A 38 -0.82 -1.63 -6.60
CA THR A 38 -1.28 -2.57 -7.62
C THR A 38 -0.10 -3.12 -8.41
N MET A 39 0.21 -4.39 -8.19
CA MET A 39 1.25 -5.13 -8.94
C MET A 39 0.66 -5.74 -10.22
N GLY A 40 1.49 -5.86 -11.26
CA GLY A 40 1.09 -6.45 -12.56
C GLY A 40 0.68 -5.45 -13.65
N LEU A 41 0.59 -4.16 -13.33
CA LEU A 41 0.36 -3.11 -14.33
C LEU A 41 1.67 -2.69 -15.03
N PRO A 42 1.61 -2.15 -16.26
CA PRO A 42 2.79 -1.65 -16.99
C PRO A 42 3.31 -0.30 -16.45
N PHE A 43 2.74 0.21 -15.37
CA PHE A 43 3.15 1.44 -14.69
C PHE A 43 2.93 1.32 -13.18
N ILE A 44 3.63 2.15 -12.40
CA ILE A 44 3.50 2.19 -10.94
C ILE A 44 2.16 2.85 -10.57
N ARG A 45 1.35 2.13 -9.79
CA ARG A 45 0.09 2.64 -9.25
C ARG A 45 -0.01 2.38 -7.76
N THR A 46 -0.07 3.44 -6.97
CA THR A 46 -0.37 3.42 -5.53
C THR A 46 -1.69 4.14 -5.25
N SER A 47 -2.32 3.87 -4.11
CA SER A 47 -3.49 4.61 -3.62
C SER A 47 -3.56 4.60 -2.10
N PRO A 48 -4.23 5.58 -1.46
CA PRO A 48 -4.45 5.54 -0.01
C PRO A 48 -5.32 4.35 0.39
N GLY A 49 -5.18 3.88 1.64
CA GLY A 49 -5.92 2.75 2.21
C GLY A 49 -7.32 3.08 2.76
N HIS A 50 -7.81 4.31 2.58
CA HIS A 50 -9.12 4.76 3.06
C HIS A 50 -10.18 4.85 1.94
N GLY A 51 -11.44 4.95 2.35
CA GLY A 51 -12.58 5.21 1.45
C GLY A 51 -12.82 6.70 1.19
N THR A 52 -14.00 7.05 0.69
CA THR A 52 -14.33 8.41 0.24
C THR A 52 -14.57 9.42 1.36
N ALA A 53 -14.98 8.96 2.55
CA ALA A 53 -15.29 9.79 3.72
C ALA A 53 -16.22 10.98 3.40
N PHE A 54 -17.35 10.70 2.74
CA PHE A 54 -18.29 11.73 2.25
C PHE A 54 -18.84 12.64 3.35
N ASP A 55 -18.95 12.14 4.57
CA ASP A 55 -19.41 12.87 5.75
C ASP A 55 -18.47 14.02 6.14
N ILE A 56 -17.21 14.01 5.72
CA ILE A 56 -16.21 15.06 5.98
C ILE A 56 -15.73 15.81 4.74
N ALA A 57 -16.28 15.51 3.56
CA ALA A 57 -15.93 16.19 2.32
C ALA A 57 -16.16 17.71 2.41
N GLY A 58 -15.15 18.51 2.04
CA GLY A 58 -15.21 19.98 2.08
C GLY A 58 -15.12 20.60 3.48
N LYS A 59 -15.01 19.81 4.55
CA LYS A 59 -15.01 20.32 5.94
C LYS A 59 -13.61 20.61 6.51
N GLY A 60 -12.54 20.38 5.73
CA GLY A 60 -11.16 20.55 6.19
C GLY A 60 -10.73 19.59 7.31
N LYS A 61 -11.41 18.43 7.45
CA LYS A 61 -11.17 17.44 8.54
C LYS A 61 -10.43 16.18 8.10
N ALA A 62 -10.17 16.01 6.80
CA ALA A 62 -9.52 14.82 6.29
C ALA A 62 -8.04 14.77 6.71
N ASP A 63 -7.57 13.61 7.16
CA ASP A 63 -6.16 13.35 7.41
C ASP A 63 -5.45 13.08 6.06
N PRO A 64 -4.50 13.94 5.62
CA PRO A 64 -3.80 13.75 4.35
C PRO A 64 -2.70 12.69 4.41
N GLN A 65 -2.31 12.18 5.59
CA GLN A 65 -1.16 11.28 5.76
C GLN A 65 -1.22 10.03 4.84
N PRO A 66 -2.33 9.29 4.70
CA PRO A 66 -2.38 8.13 3.80
C PRO A 66 -2.11 8.45 2.34
N MET A 67 -2.54 9.64 1.88
CA MET A 67 -2.27 10.10 0.51
C MET A 67 -0.79 10.45 0.35
N ILE A 68 -0.19 11.11 1.35
CA ILE A 68 1.24 11.42 1.36
C ILE A 68 2.06 10.12 1.30
N GLU A 69 1.75 9.12 2.13
CA GLU A 69 2.41 7.82 2.12
C GLU A 69 2.29 7.12 0.76
N ALA A 70 1.12 7.18 0.12
CA ALA A 70 0.93 6.61 -1.21
C ALA A 70 1.81 7.27 -2.28
N ILE A 71 1.95 8.60 -2.24
CA ILE A 71 2.82 9.38 -3.14
C ILE A 71 4.29 9.07 -2.87
N LEU A 72 4.70 9.04 -1.60
CA LEU A 72 6.08 8.75 -1.20
C LEU A 72 6.50 7.33 -1.62
N LEU A 73 5.61 6.34 -1.46
CA LEU A 73 5.87 4.98 -1.93
C LEU A 73 6.06 4.96 -3.45
N ALA A 74 5.19 5.64 -4.22
CA ALA A 74 5.35 5.71 -5.67
C ALA A 74 6.69 6.33 -6.07
N ALA A 75 7.09 7.44 -5.44
CA ALA A 75 8.38 8.08 -5.68
C ALA A 75 9.58 7.16 -5.34
N LYS A 76 9.48 6.39 -4.25
CA LYS A 76 10.48 5.39 -3.87
C LYS A 76 10.58 4.27 -4.92
N LEU A 77 9.45 3.75 -5.39
CA LEU A 77 9.39 2.70 -6.40
C LEU A 77 9.97 3.15 -7.74
N VAL A 78 9.73 4.40 -8.16
CA VAL A 78 10.33 4.97 -9.39
C VAL A 78 11.87 5.01 -9.30
N LYS A 79 12.41 5.43 -8.16
CA LYS A 79 13.86 5.46 -7.92
C LYS A 79 14.46 4.05 -7.95
N SER A 80 13.78 3.08 -7.35
CA SER A 80 14.23 1.68 -7.35
C SER A 80 14.07 1.00 -8.71
N ALA A 81 13.02 1.29 -9.47
CA ALA A 81 12.75 0.69 -10.79
C ALA A 81 13.73 1.16 -11.87
N SER A 82 14.37 2.32 -11.70
CA SER A 82 15.47 2.76 -12.57
C SER A 82 16.69 1.83 -12.48
N ALA A 83 16.79 1.02 -11.42
CA ALA A 83 17.71 -0.10 -11.34
C ALA A 83 17.06 -1.37 -11.90
N LYS A 84 17.15 -1.56 -13.22
CA LYS A 84 16.75 -2.76 -13.99
C LYS A 84 15.26 -3.12 -13.98
N VAL A 85 14.62 -2.91 -15.12
CA VAL A 85 13.62 -3.87 -15.65
C VAL A 85 14.29 -4.63 -16.79
N PRO A 86 14.96 -5.77 -16.55
CA PRO A 86 15.39 -6.64 -17.63
C PRO A 86 14.15 -7.36 -18.16
N GLY A 87 13.81 -7.12 -19.42
CA GLY A 87 12.76 -7.88 -20.12
C GLY A 87 11.34 -7.42 -19.79
N SER A 88 10.84 -6.46 -20.57
CA SER A 88 9.41 -6.29 -20.79
C SER A 88 8.82 -7.62 -21.27
N PHE A 89 8.00 -8.27 -20.45
CA PHE A 89 7.31 -9.53 -20.78
C PHE A 89 6.12 -9.32 -21.75
N LEU A 90 6.31 -8.40 -22.71
CA LEU A 90 5.40 -8.12 -23.81
C LEU A 90 6.19 -8.19 -25.11
N ARG A 91 6.65 -9.39 -25.44
CA ARG A 91 6.82 -9.92 -26.79
C ARG A 91 6.53 -11.41 -26.75
#